data_AF-A0A224Z7Z6-F1
#
_entry.id   AF-A0A224Z7Z6-F1
#
_cell.length_a   1.000
_cell.length_b   1.000
_cell.length_c   1.000
_cell.angle_alpha   90.00
_cell.angle_beta   90.00
_cell.angle_gamma   90.00
#
_symmetry.space_group_name_H-M   'P 1'
#
loop_
_entity.id
_entity.type
_entity.pdbx_description
1 polymer ?
#
loop_
_entity_poly.entity_id
_entity_poly.type
_entity_poly.pdbx_seq_one_letter_code
_entity_poly.pdbx_strand_id
1 'polypeptide(L)'
;KVVSDHHALCWLANLKDPSGRLARWSLRLQEFDITVVYKSGRKHSDADCLSRAPVDPPPQDDLDDDYFLGTISADDFAERQRADPELRGLMEHLEGKSTTVPKVFKRGLASFFLRNGVLLKKNFS
;
A
#
# COMPACT_ATOMS: atom_id res chain seq x y z
N LYS A 1 19.58 18.31 -0.47
CA LYS A 1 18.37 19.10 -0.82
C LYS A 1 17.60 18.38 -1.93
N VAL A 2 16.31 18.14 -1.74
CA VAL A 2 15.42 17.48 -2.71
C VAL A 2 14.41 18.51 -3.21
N VAL A 3 14.29 18.66 -4.52
CA VAL A 3 13.31 19.56 -5.15
C VAL A 3 12.16 18.73 -5.68
N SER A 4 10.94 19.05 -5.28
CA SER A 4 9.75 18.27 -5.66
C SER A 4 8.56 19.20 -5.91
N ASP A 5 7.67 18.81 -6.81
CA ASP A 5 6.37 19.45 -7.00
C ASP A 5 5.27 18.81 -6.12
N HIS A 6 5.64 17.86 -5.27
CA HIS A 6 4.71 17.12 -4.42
C HIS A 6 4.50 17.82 -3.07
N HIS A 7 3.40 18.55 -2.93
CA HIS A 7 3.05 19.27 -1.69
C HIS A 7 2.91 18.36 -0.48
N ALA A 8 2.38 17.14 -0.64
CA ALA A 8 2.23 16.22 0.49
C ALA A 8 3.59 15.76 1.05
N LEU A 9 4.64 15.68 0.23
CA LEU A 9 5.99 15.38 0.72
C LEU A 9 6.58 16.57 1.51
N CYS A 10 6.34 17.79 1.04
CA CYS A 10 6.73 19.00 1.78
C CYS A 10 6.02 19.09 3.14
N TRP A 11 4.75 18.71 3.19
CA TRP A 11 3.97 18.65 4.42
C TRP A 11 4.44 17.52 5.34
N LEU A 12 4.72 16.33 4.81
CA LEU A 12 5.19 15.17 5.58
C LEU A 12 6.47 15.50 6.36
N ALA A 13 7.39 16.26 5.79
CA ALA A 13 8.63 16.67 6.44
C ALA A 13 8.42 17.55 7.71
N ASN A 14 7.24 18.15 7.87
CA ASN A 14 6.90 19.03 9.02
C ASN A 14 5.80 18.43 9.91
N LEU A 15 5.36 17.20 9.61
CA LEU A 15 4.28 16.55 10.34
C LEU A 15 4.79 16.03 11.68
N LYS A 16 4.19 16.50 12.78
CA LYS A 16 4.63 16.15 14.15
C LYS A 16 4.37 14.70 14.52
N ASP A 17 3.15 14.22 14.23
CA ASP A 17 2.69 12.89 14.65
C ASP A 17 2.12 12.12 13.45
N PRO A 18 2.98 11.65 12.52
CA PRO A 18 2.52 10.88 11.38
C PRO A 18 2.00 9.50 11.85
N SER A 19 0.95 8.99 11.22
CA SER A 19 0.39 7.66 11.51
C SER A 19 0.24 6.80 10.25
N GLY A 20 0.12 5.49 10.43
CA GLY A 20 -0.09 4.53 9.35
C GLY A 20 0.94 4.66 8.23
N ARG A 21 0.48 4.88 7.00
CA ARG A 21 1.35 5.01 5.81
C ARG A 21 2.31 6.20 5.91
N LEU A 22 1.87 7.33 6.48
CA LEU A 22 2.70 8.52 6.58
C LEU A 22 3.84 8.33 7.60
N ALA A 23 3.58 7.66 8.72
CA ALA A 23 4.62 7.35 9.71
C ALA A 23 5.72 6.48 9.10
N ARG A 24 5.29 5.47 8.34
CA ARG A 24 6.18 4.60 7.59
C ARG A 24 7.08 5.39 6.63
N TRP A 25 6.50 6.26 5.81
CA TRP A 25 7.30 7.11 4.93
C TRP A 25 8.23 8.06 5.70
N SER A 26 7.76 8.66 6.80
CA SER A 26 8.59 9.54 7.64
C SER A 26 9.81 8.79 8.18
N LEU A 27 9.64 7.58 8.71
CA LEU A 27 10.74 6.74 9.20
C LEU A 27 11.75 6.38 8.10
N ARG A 28 11.30 6.08 6.88
CA ARG A 28 12.20 5.81 5.75
C ARG A 28 13.00 7.03 5.36
N LEU A 29 12.34 8.18 5.28
CA LEU A 29 12.99 9.41 4.88
C LEU A 29 13.97 9.91 5.95
N GLN A 30 13.76 9.53 7.22
CA GLN A 30 14.65 9.86 8.33
C GLN A 30 16.05 9.23 8.20
N GLU A 31 16.21 8.17 7.41
CA GLU A 31 17.53 7.59 7.10
C GLU A 31 18.43 8.57 6.32
N PHE A 32 17.83 9.54 5.62
CA PHE A 32 18.53 10.49 4.77
C PHE A 32 18.52 11.90 5.37
N ASP A 33 19.64 12.62 5.25
CA ASP A 33 19.69 14.05 5.57
C ASP A 33 19.16 14.88 4.39
N ILE A 34 17.83 15.01 4.31
CA ILE A 34 17.15 15.70 3.22
C ILE A 34 16.35 16.92 3.68
N THR A 35 16.50 18.01 2.92
CA THR A 35 15.59 19.16 2.97
C THR A 35 14.72 19.17 1.72
N VAL A 36 13.41 19.02 1.87
CA VAL A 36 12.44 19.05 0.76
C VAL A 36 12.05 20.49 0.45
N VAL A 37 12.16 20.90 -0.82
CA VAL A 37 11.80 22.24 -1.29
C VAL A 37 10.83 22.14 -2.46
N TYR A 38 9.72 22.89 -2.36
CA TYR A 38 8.71 22.91 -3.40
C TYR A 38 9.16 23.66 -4.66
N LYS A 39 8.88 23.08 -5.84
CA LYS A 39 8.96 23.73 -7.15
C LYS A 39 7.71 23.38 -7.94
N SER A 40 7.06 24.36 -8.56
CA SER A 40 5.89 24.09 -9.41
C SER A 40 6.22 23.10 -10.52
N GLY A 41 5.37 22.10 -10.76
CA GLY A 41 5.54 21.10 -11.82
C GLY A 41 5.76 21.70 -13.21
N ARG A 42 5.14 22.87 -13.50
CA ARG A 42 5.37 23.61 -14.76
C ARG A 42 6.83 24.03 -14.98
N LYS A 43 7.59 24.19 -13.91
CA LYS A 43 9.02 24.53 -13.95
C LYS A 43 9.92 23.29 -13.83
N HIS A 44 9.34 22.10 -13.70
CA HIS A 44 10.03 20.85 -13.42
C HIS A 44 10.15 19.96 -14.68
N SER A 45 10.33 20.59 -15.84
CA SER A 45 10.34 19.92 -17.15
C SER A 45 11.44 18.86 -17.25
N ASP A 46 12.58 19.08 -16.61
CA ASP A 46 13.68 18.13 -16.51
C ASP A 46 13.25 16.80 -15.87
N ALA A 47 12.65 16.86 -14.68
CA ALA A 47 12.15 15.68 -13.98
C ALA A 47 10.91 15.06 -14.66
N ASP A 48 10.02 15.89 -15.21
CA ASP A 48 8.82 15.42 -15.91
C ASP A 48 9.19 14.66 -17.20
N CYS A 49 10.17 15.14 -17.97
CA CYS A 49 10.67 14.42 -19.14
C CYS A 49 11.24 13.04 -18.80
N LEU A 50 12.04 12.94 -17.73
CA LEU A 50 12.62 11.66 -17.31
C LEU A 50 11.57 10.70 -16.76
N SER A 51 10.63 11.19 -15.96
CA SER A 51 9.58 10.35 -15.36
C SER A 51 8.53 9.85 -16.36
N ARG A 52 8.36 10.54 -17.50
CA ARG A 52 7.48 10.13 -18.60
C ARG A 52 8.20 9.41 -19.73
N ALA A 53 9.52 9.25 -19.65
CA ALA A 53 10.26 8.54 -20.68
C ALA A 53 9.72 7.10 -20.78
N PRO A 54 9.47 6.58 -22.00
CA PRO A 54 9.02 5.21 -22.16
C PRO A 54 10.10 4.28 -21.61
N VAL A 55 9.72 3.48 -20.62
CA VAL A 55 10.53 2.41 -20.06
C VAL A 55 9.92 1.09 -20.47
N ASP A 56 10.77 0.11 -20.76
CA ASP A 56 10.32 -1.27 -20.90
C ASP A 56 9.59 -1.69 -19.62
N PRO A 57 8.55 -2.54 -19.71
CA PRO A 57 7.87 -3.02 -18.52
C PRO A 57 8.91 -3.63 -17.59
N PRO A 58 8.89 -3.28 -16.29
CA PRO A 58 9.81 -3.88 -15.35
C PRO A 58 9.67 -5.40 -15.41
N PRO A 59 10.76 -6.15 -15.19
CA PRO A 59 10.64 -7.58 -14.90
C PRO A 59 9.53 -7.78 -13.86
N GLN A 60 8.72 -8.81 -14.02
CA GLN A 60 7.79 -9.26 -12.98
C GLN A 60 8.60 -9.85 -11.83
N ASP A 61 9.43 -9.03 -11.18
CA ASP A 61 9.97 -9.36 -9.88
C ASP A 61 8.86 -8.97 -8.91
N ASP A 62 8.23 -10.00 -8.34
CA ASP A 62 7.31 -9.93 -7.21
C ASP A 62 8.04 -9.45 -5.93
N LEU A 63 8.91 -8.44 -6.05
CA LEU A 63 9.43 -7.71 -4.91
C LEU A 63 8.28 -6.85 -4.41
N ASP A 64 7.40 -7.50 -3.67
CA ASP A 64 6.40 -6.85 -2.86
C ASP A 64 7.10 -5.73 -2.09
N ASP A 65 6.46 -4.56 -2.01
CA ASP A 65 6.75 -3.50 -1.05
C ASP A 65 6.67 -3.98 0.43
N ASP A 66 6.61 -5.30 0.67
CA ASP A 66 6.53 -6.01 1.95
C ASP A 66 7.87 -6.14 2.68
N TYR A 67 8.99 -5.68 2.08
CA TYR A 67 10.23 -5.48 2.82
C TYR A 67 10.28 -4.10 3.50
N PHE A 68 9.11 -3.57 3.87
CA PHE A 68 8.99 -2.39 4.71
C PHE A 68 9.33 -2.73 6.17
N LEU A 69 9.89 -1.76 6.91
CA LEU A 69 10.29 -1.89 8.32
C LEU A 69 9.17 -2.54 9.18
N GLY A 70 9.23 -3.86 9.36
CA GLY A 70 8.28 -4.66 10.13
C GLY A 70 6.95 -4.98 9.45
N THR A 71 6.83 -4.96 8.12
CA THR A 71 5.62 -5.47 7.45
C THR A 71 5.52 -6.98 7.58
N ILE A 72 4.39 -7.41 8.17
CA ILE A 72 3.88 -8.78 8.17
C ILE A 72 3.91 -9.28 6.72
N SER A 73 4.59 -10.39 6.45
CA SER A 73 4.62 -10.97 5.11
C SER A 73 3.21 -11.38 4.67
N ALA A 74 2.97 -11.48 3.36
CA ALA A 74 1.73 -12.04 2.83
C ALA A 74 1.33 -13.38 3.51
N ASP A 75 2.30 -14.25 3.81
CA ASP A 75 2.06 -15.50 4.52
C ASP A 75 1.62 -15.28 5.99
N ASP A 76 2.29 -14.40 6.74
CA ASP A 76 1.88 -14.03 8.11
C ASP A 76 0.51 -13.36 8.12
N PHE A 77 0.17 -12.59 7.07
CA PHE A 77 -1.16 -12.03 6.87
C PHE A 77 -2.21 -13.13 6.67
N ALA A 78 -1.97 -14.07 5.76
CA ALA A 78 -2.89 -15.17 5.48
C ALA A 78 -3.14 -16.04 6.71
N GLU A 79 -2.09 -16.34 7.48
CA GLU A 79 -2.19 -17.10 8.73
C GLU A 79 -3.05 -16.37 9.76
N ARG A 80 -2.83 -15.07 9.98
CA ARG A 80 -3.61 -14.26 10.93
C ARG A 80 -5.06 -14.11 10.51
N GLN A 81 -5.33 -13.93 9.22
CA GLN A 81 -6.70 -13.86 8.70
C GLN A 81 -7.46 -15.18 8.88
N ARG A 82 -6.79 -16.32 8.73
CA ARG A 82 -7.39 -17.64 9.03
C ARG A 82 -7.58 -17.88 10.53
N ALA A 83 -6.73 -17.31 11.38
CA ALA A 83 -6.90 -17.37 12.82
C ALA A 83 -8.09 -16.52 13.32
N ASP A 84 -8.46 -15.47 12.60
CA ASP A 84 -9.62 -14.63 12.93
C ASP A 84 -10.95 -15.35 12.57
N PRO A 85 -11.90 -15.50 13.52
CA PRO A 85 -13.14 -16.23 13.28
C PRO A 85 -14.03 -15.64 12.19
N GLU A 86 -14.10 -14.32 12.05
CA GLU A 86 -14.97 -13.66 11.08
C GLU A 86 -14.34 -13.71 9.68
N LEU A 87 -13.05 -13.38 9.58
CA LEU A 87 -12.34 -13.40 8.29
C LEU A 87 -12.22 -14.83 7.76
N ARG A 88 -11.92 -15.82 8.61
CA ARG A 88 -11.91 -17.23 8.23
C ARG A 88 -13.22 -17.67 7.59
N GLY A 89 -14.36 -17.33 8.18
CA GLY A 89 -15.66 -17.70 7.62
C GLY A 89 -15.92 -17.10 6.23
N LEU A 90 -15.44 -15.86 6.01
CA LEU A 90 -15.48 -15.23 4.70
C LEU A 90 -14.51 -15.90 3.70
N MET A 91 -13.29 -16.24 4.14
CA MET A 91 -12.30 -16.95 3.30
C MET A 91 -12.82 -18.31 2.87
N GLU A 92 -13.37 -19.11 3.79
CA GLU A 92 -13.95 -20.42 3.49
C GLU A 92 -15.11 -20.31 2.50
N HIS A 93 -15.90 -19.24 2.58
CA HIS A 93 -16.96 -18.98 1.60
C HIS A 93 -16.39 -18.68 0.21
N LEU A 94 -15.38 -17.82 0.12
CA LEU A 94 -14.71 -17.47 -1.15
C LEU A 94 -13.93 -18.65 -1.75
N GLU A 95 -13.42 -19.57 -0.92
CA GLU A 95 -12.82 -20.85 -1.34
C GLU A 95 -13.87 -21.91 -1.74
N GLY A 96 -15.17 -21.64 -1.55
CA GLY A 96 -16.26 -22.57 -1.85
C GLY A 96 -16.46 -23.70 -0.82
N LYS A 97 -15.77 -23.64 0.33
CA LYS A 97 -15.85 -24.64 1.41
C LYS A 97 -17.04 -24.41 2.35
N SER A 98 -17.60 -23.21 2.38
CA SER A 98 -18.74 -22.84 3.23
C SER A 98 -19.82 -22.08 2.45
N THR A 99 -21.08 -22.38 2.71
CA THR A 99 -22.23 -21.65 2.15
C THR A 99 -22.65 -20.46 3.02
N THR A 100 -22.06 -20.31 4.21
CA THR A 100 -22.45 -19.29 5.19
C THR A 100 -21.50 -18.10 5.13
N VAL A 101 -22.09 -16.90 5.00
CA VAL A 101 -21.33 -15.64 4.99
C VAL A 101 -21.54 -14.93 6.33
N PRO A 102 -20.46 -14.55 7.05
CA PRO A 102 -20.57 -13.77 8.27
C PRO A 102 -21.39 -12.49 8.04
N LYS A 103 -22.28 -12.16 8.99
CA LYS A 103 -23.26 -11.07 8.83
C LYS A 103 -22.60 -9.72 8.50
N VAL A 104 -21.41 -9.48 9.04
CA VAL A 104 -20.61 -8.26 8.86
C VAL A 104 -20.24 -8.02 7.39
N PHE A 105 -20.01 -9.09 6.61
CA PHE A 105 -19.53 -8.98 5.23
C PHE A 105 -20.62 -9.13 4.17
N LYS A 106 -21.86 -9.39 4.56
CA LYS A 106 -22.98 -9.54 3.60
C LYS A 106 -23.13 -8.31 2.71
N ARG A 107 -23.01 -7.11 3.29
CA ARG A 107 -23.02 -5.84 2.54
C ARG A 107 -21.61 -5.55 2.06
N GLY A 108 -21.29 -5.99 0.84
CA GLY A 108 -19.99 -5.75 0.21
C GLY A 108 -19.20 -7.02 -0.10
N LEU A 109 -19.80 -8.21 -0.04
CA LEU A 109 -19.14 -9.47 -0.36
C LEU A 109 -18.40 -9.44 -1.71
N ALA A 110 -19.02 -8.85 -2.74
CA ALA A 110 -18.43 -8.72 -4.07
C ALA A 110 -17.17 -7.83 -4.14
N SER A 111 -16.89 -7.07 -3.07
CA SER A 111 -15.64 -6.31 -2.95
C SER A 111 -14.48 -7.13 -2.38
N PHE A 112 -14.73 -8.33 -1.85
CA PHE A 112 -13.68 -9.17 -1.29
C PHE A 112 -13.28 -10.29 -2.25
N PHE A 113 -11.99 -10.60 -2.28
CA PHE A 113 -11.43 -11.68 -3.08
C PHE A 113 -10.15 -12.22 -2.45
N LEU A 114 -9.75 -13.42 -2.83
CA LEU A 114 -8.51 -14.05 -2.37
C LEU A 114 -7.42 -13.87 -3.42
N ARG A 115 -6.20 -13.56 -2.97
CA ARG A 115 -4.99 -13.56 -3.81
C ARG A 115 -3.85 -14.16 -2.99
N ASN A 116 -3.21 -15.20 -3.50
CA ASN A 116 -2.10 -15.91 -2.83
C ASN A 116 -2.42 -16.29 -1.36
N GLY A 117 -3.66 -16.71 -1.09
CA GLY A 117 -4.10 -17.09 0.25
C GLY A 117 -4.48 -15.92 1.18
N VAL A 118 -4.28 -14.66 0.77
CA VAL A 118 -4.65 -13.46 1.52
C VAL A 118 -6.01 -12.94 1.07
N LEU A 119 -6.88 -12.62 2.03
CA LEU A 119 -8.15 -11.93 1.82
C LEU A 119 -7.93 -10.44 1.60
N LEU A 120 -8.31 -9.96 0.42
CA LEU A 120 -8.18 -8.57 0.00
C LEU A 120 -9.55 -7.95 -0.26
N LYS A 121 -9.64 -6.63 -0.09
CA LYS A 121 -10.82 -5.83 -0.45
C LYS A 121 -10.49 -4.90 -1.61
N LYS A 122 -11.24 -5.01 -2.71
CA LYS A 122 -11.21 -4.08 -3.83
C LYS A 122 -11.79 -2.74 -3.37
N ASN A 123 -10.93 -1.72 -3.35
CA ASN A 123 -11.39 -0.34 -3.24
C ASN A 123 -11.61 0.18 -4.66
N PHE A 124 -12.84 0.59 -4.98
CA PHE A 124 -13.09 1.34 -6.21
C PHE A 124 -12.51 2.74 -6.01
N SER A 125 -11.56 3.10 -6.88
CA SER A 125 -11.11 4.49 -7.04
C SER A 125 -12.09 5.27 -7.90
#